data_AF-A0A0C9U4Y0-F1
#
_entry.id   AF-A0A0C9U4Y0-F1
#
_cell.length_a   1.000
_cell.length_b   1.000
_cell.length_c   1.000
_cell.angle_alpha   90.00
_cell.angle_beta   90.00
_cell.angle_gamma   90.00
#
_symmetry.space_group_name_H-M   'P 1'
#
loop_
_entity.id
_entity.type
_entity.pdbx_description
1 polymer ?
#
loop_
_entity_poly.entity_id
_entity_poly.type
_entity_poly.pdbx_seq_one_letter_code
_entity_poly.pdbx_strand_id
1 'polypeptide(L)'
;MHLLEENIKPMLVKLWTGNFKGLDVGSGDYEIQESIWEQIGLETLEANNTIPASFCRALPNIALDKSSFTAEAWCFWFQYIAPYVLEDRFPEKYYKHMLLLGEICKMCLKFTITEDEINELEQMIHEWVKQYEE
;
A
#
# COMPACT_ATOMS: atom_id res chain seq x y z
N MET A 1 -7.43 -11.66 7.17
CA MET A 1 -7.30 -10.45 6.33
C MET A 1 -6.51 -10.73 5.04
N HIS A 2 -6.63 -11.92 4.43
CA HIS A 2 -5.82 -12.30 3.24
C HIS A 2 -6.15 -11.48 1.99
N LEU A 3 -7.41 -11.09 1.80
CA LEU A 3 -7.84 -10.40 0.58
C LEU A 3 -7.15 -9.04 0.39
N LEU A 4 -7.12 -8.21 1.43
CA LEU A 4 -6.45 -6.90 1.36
C LEU A 4 -4.93 -7.07 1.29
N GLU A 5 -4.36 -7.93 2.13
CA GLU A 5 -2.91 -8.02 2.32
C GLU A 5 -2.18 -8.83 1.26
N GLU A 6 -2.72 -9.96 0.82
CA GLU A 6 -2.01 -10.87 -0.09
C GLU A 6 -2.53 -10.80 -1.53
N ASN A 7 -3.73 -10.25 -1.75
CA ASN A 7 -4.28 -10.11 -3.10
C ASN A 7 -4.24 -8.65 -3.57
N ILE A 8 -4.91 -7.73 -2.86
CA ILE A 8 -5.09 -6.35 -3.33
C ILE A 8 -3.77 -5.57 -3.32
N LYS A 9 -3.08 -5.50 -2.19
CA LYS A 9 -1.83 -4.72 -2.07
C LYS A 9 -0.72 -5.18 -3.04
N PRO A 10 -0.42 -6.49 -3.18
CA PRO A 10 0.57 -6.95 -4.16
C PRO A 10 0.12 -6.69 -5.60
N MET A 11 -1.18 -6.75 -5.88
CA MET A 11 -1.73 -6.43 -7.18
C MET A 11 -1.56 -4.95 -7.52
N LEU A 12 -1.85 -4.05 -6.58
CA LEU A 12 -1.65 -2.61 -6.74
C LEU A 12 -0.19 -2.27 -7.01
N VAL A 13 0.75 -2.84 -6.23
CA VAL A 13 2.18 -2.62 -6.48
C VAL A 13 2.61 -3.15 -7.86
N LYS A 14 2.03 -4.24 -8.35
CA LYS A 14 2.30 -4.70 -9.72
C LYS A 14 1.76 -3.73 -10.76
N LEU A 15 0.60 -3.12 -10.54
CA LEU A 15 0.05 -2.07 -11.42
C LEU A 15 0.97 -0.85 -11.43
N TRP A 16 1.34 -0.33 -10.25
CA TRP A 16 2.17 0.87 -10.13
C TRP A 16 3.57 0.72 -10.69
N THR A 17 4.03 -0.52 -10.92
CA THR A 17 5.36 -0.81 -11.45
C THR A 17 5.31 -1.40 -12.86
N GLY A 18 4.19 -1.28 -13.58
CA GLY A 18 4.05 -1.77 -14.96
C GLY A 18 4.16 -3.30 -15.12
N ASN A 19 4.10 -4.06 -14.02
CA ASN A 19 4.36 -5.51 -13.99
C ASN A 19 3.07 -6.35 -13.91
N PHE A 20 1.90 -5.74 -14.14
CA PHE A 20 0.62 -6.43 -14.00
C PHE A 20 0.14 -7.03 -15.32
N LYS A 21 0.31 -8.35 -15.46
CA LYS A 21 -0.26 -9.17 -16.55
C LYS A 21 0.06 -8.68 -17.98
N GLY A 22 1.12 -7.89 -18.16
CA GLY A 22 1.48 -7.31 -19.46
C GLY A 22 0.47 -6.28 -19.98
N LEU A 23 -0.36 -5.71 -19.09
CA LEU A 23 -1.24 -4.60 -19.41
C LEU A 23 -0.46 -3.28 -19.31
N ASP A 24 -0.77 -2.35 -20.20
CA ASP A 24 -0.29 -0.98 -20.11
C ASP A 24 -1.13 -0.16 -19.11
N VAL A 25 -0.76 1.10 -18.92
CA VAL A 25 -1.46 2.02 -18.02
C VAL A 25 -2.86 2.42 -18.51
N GLY A 26 -3.26 2.00 -19.71
CA GLY A 26 -4.50 2.43 -20.36
C GLY A 26 -4.55 3.95 -20.49
N SER A 27 -5.56 4.57 -19.90
CA SER A 27 -5.73 6.02 -19.82
C SER A 27 -5.20 6.65 -18.53
N GLY A 28 -4.62 5.86 -17.63
CA GLY A 28 -4.06 6.33 -16.37
C GLY A 28 -2.60 6.73 -16.46
N ASP A 29 -2.08 7.30 -15.36
CA ASP A 29 -0.69 7.71 -15.19
C ASP A 29 -0.09 7.19 -13.87
N TYR A 30 -0.62 6.08 -13.36
CA TYR A 30 -0.24 5.46 -12.08
C TYR A 30 1.11 4.73 -12.08
N GLU A 31 1.87 4.75 -13.17
CA GLU A 31 3.15 4.05 -13.24
C GLU A 31 4.26 4.89 -12.59
N ILE A 32 4.89 4.32 -11.57
CA ILE A 32 6.07 4.87 -10.90
C ILE A 32 7.29 4.46 -11.72
N GLN A 33 8.14 5.42 -12.06
CA GLN A 33 9.39 5.15 -12.76
C GLN A 33 10.25 4.15 -12.00
N GLU A 34 10.88 3.21 -12.72
CA GLU A 34 11.69 2.13 -12.14
C GLU A 34 12.77 2.66 -11.18
N SER A 35 13.49 3.72 -11.57
CA SER A 35 14.52 4.34 -10.72
C SER A 35 13.96 4.92 -9.40
N ILE A 36 12.74 5.45 -9.42
CA ILE A 36 12.05 5.93 -8.22
C ILE A 36 11.64 4.74 -7.35
N TRP A 37 11.13 3.67 -7.96
CA TRP A 37 10.73 2.46 -7.24
C TRP A 37 11.93 1.74 -6.59
N GLU A 38 13.07 1.69 -7.27
CA GLU A 38 14.33 1.18 -6.70
C GLU A 38 14.76 1.97 -5.48
N GLN A 39 14.68 3.31 -5.55
CA GLN A 39 14.99 4.20 -4.44
C GLN A 39 14.04 3.96 -3.25
N ILE A 40 12.74 3.81 -3.50
CA ILE A 40 11.74 3.43 -2.47
C ILE A 40 12.11 2.09 -1.82
N GLY A 41 12.60 1.14 -2.60
CA GLY A 41 13.09 -0.16 -2.13
C GLY A 41 14.24 -0.04 -1.14
N LEU A 42 15.21 0.82 -1.43
CA LEU A 42 16.34 1.10 -0.55
C LEU A 42 15.89 1.82 0.73
N GLU A 43 15.08 2.86 0.61
CA GLU A 43 14.56 3.61 1.77
C GLU A 43 13.71 2.73 2.70
N THR A 44 12.91 1.82 2.13
CA THR A 44 12.14 0.83 2.90
C THR A 44 13.07 -0.11 3.70
N LEU A 45 14.17 -0.56 3.08
CA LEU A 45 15.14 -1.42 3.74
C LEU A 45 15.88 -0.67 4.86
N GLU A 46 16.27 0.58 4.62
CA GLU A 46 16.96 1.44 5.59
C GLU A 46 16.08 1.78 6.80
N ALA A 47 14.76 1.94 6.60
CA ALA A 47 13.81 2.21 7.66
C ALA A 47 13.82 1.13 8.76
N ASN A 48 14.20 -0.12 8.45
CA ASN A 48 14.35 -1.17 9.46
C ASN A 48 15.33 -0.82 10.58
N ASN A 49 16.32 0.05 10.31
CA ASN A 49 17.28 0.47 11.32
C ASN A 49 16.66 1.36 12.41
N THR A 50 15.51 1.97 12.13
CA THR A 50 14.81 2.88 13.06
C THR A 50 13.51 2.29 13.60
N ILE A 51 12.91 1.30 12.92
CA ILE A 51 11.69 0.64 13.35
C ILE A 51 12.01 -0.42 14.42
N PRO A 52 11.44 -0.33 15.64
CA PRO A 52 11.66 -1.36 16.64
C PRO A 52 11.04 -2.70 16.22
N ALA A 53 11.76 -3.79 16.46
CA ALA A 53 11.32 -5.15 16.11
C ALA A 53 10.02 -5.60 16.82
N SER A 54 9.53 -4.85 17.80
CA SER A 54 8.22 -5.07 18.43
C SER A 54 7.04 -4.68 17.55
N PHE A 55 7.25 -3.86 16.52
CA PHE A 55 6.19 -3.37 15.63
C PHE A 55 6.00 -4.27 14.41
N CYS A 56 7.09 -4.65 13.75
CA CYS A 56 7.07 -5.57 12.62
C CYS A 56 8.42 -6.30 12.51
N ARG A 57 8.42 -7.41 11.78
CA ARG A 57 9.67 -8.02 11.30
C ARG A 57 10.37 -7.08 10.32
N ALA A 58 11.67 -7.28 10.14
CA ALA A 58 12.43 -6.51 9.16
C ALA A 58 11.79 -6.64 7.76
N LEU A 59 11.45 -5.51 7.16
CA LEU A 59 10.86 -5.40 5.83
C LEU A 59 11.94 -5.68 4.78
N PRO A 60 11.73 -6.59 3.82
CA PRO A 60 12.65 -6.76 2.71
C PRO A 60 12.59 -5.55 1.77
N ASN A 61 13.54 -5.46 0.84
CA ASN A 61 13.50 -4.45 -0.21
C ASN A 61 12.31 -4.74 -1.16
N ILE A 62 11.30 -3.87 -1.15
CA ILE A 62 10.05 -4.02 -1.91
C ILE A 62 10.24 -3.98 -3.45
N ALA A 63 11.36 -3.41 -3.93
CA ALA A 63 11.70 -3.40 -5.35
C ALA A 63 12.30 -4.73 -5.81
N LEU A 64 13.13 -5.38 -4.97
CA LEU A 64 13.89 -6.57 -5.34
C LEU A 64 13.22 -7.88 -4.95
N ASP A 65 12.56 -7.96 -3.79
CA ASP A 65 12.02 -9.20 -3.24
C ASP A 65 10.57 -9.06 -2.79
N LYS A 66 9.67 -9.04 -3.78
CA LYS A 66 8.22 -9.02 -3.57
C LYS A 66 7.69 -10.37 -3.04
N SER A 67 8.43 -11.47 -3.21
CA SER A 67 8.01 -12.81 -2.77
C SER A 67 8.15 -13.04 -1.27
N SER A 68 9.12 -12.39 -0.61
CA SER A 68 9.30 -12.47 0.83
C SER A 68 8.38 -11.52 1.62
N PHE A 69 7.61 -10.68 0.92
CA PHE A 69 6.68 -9.74 1.51
C PHE A 69 5.43 -10.47 2.02
N THR A 70 5.39 -10.71 3.33
CA THR A 70 4.27 -11.38 4.01
C THR A 70 3.06 -10.45 4.15
N ALA A 71 1.89 -11.00 4.49
CA ALA A 71 0.70 -10.20 4.81
C ALA A 71 0.97 -9.14 5.90
N GLU A 72 1.77 -9.46 6.91
CA GLU A 72 2.17 -8.50 7.96
C GLU A 72 3.03 -7.37 7.38
N ALA A 73 3.98 -7.68 6.50
CA ALA A 73 4.84 -6.69 5.87
C ALA A 73 4.03 -5.75 4.95
N TRP A 74 3.11 -6.28 4.16
CA TRP A 74 2.18 -5.48 3.34
C TRP A 74 1.31 -4.56 4.20
N CYS A 75 0.81 -5.09 5.31
CA CYS A 75 -0.02 -4.37 6.25
C CYS A 75 0.72 -3.17 6.83
N PHE A 76 1.92 -3.42 7.35
CA PHE A 76 2.76 -2.42 7.97
C PHE A 76 3.26 -1.37 6.95
N TRP A 77 3.73 -1.81 5.78
CA TRP A 77 4.27 -0.91 4.76
C TRP A 77 3.22 0.08 4.28
N PHE A 78 2.00 -0.38 3.94
CA PHE A 78 0.92 0.52 3.50
C PHE A 78 0.47 1.52 4.56
N GLN A 79 0.53 1.16 5.84
CA GLN A 79 0.06 2.02 6.93
C GLN A 79 1.09 3.07 7.38
N TYR A 80 2.38 2.72 7.32
CA TYR A 80 3.42 3.47 8.02
C TYR A 80 4.63 3.84 7.17
N ILE A 81 4.86 3.21 6.01
CA ILE A 81 6.01 3.50 5.14
C ILE A 81 5.56 4.18 3.85
N ALA A 82 4.58 3.58 3.17
CA ALA A 82 4.02 4.04 1.91
C ALA A 82 3.62 5.53 1.91
N PRO A 83 2.98 6.08 2.96
CA PRO A 83 2.63 7.50 2.98
C PRO A 83 3.84 8.41 2.81
N TYR A 84 4.99 8.04 3.35
CA TYR A 84 6.19 8.88 3.31
C TYR A 84 7.03 8.66 2.06
N VAL A 85 7.20 7.40 1.65
CA VAL A 85 8.07 7.07 0.50
C VAL A 85 7.39 7.33 -0.85
N LEU A 86 6.06 7.49 -0.88
CA LEU A 86 5.29 7.82 -2.09
C LEU A 86 4.89 9.29 -2.18
N GLU A 87 5.05 10.07 -1.10
CA GLU A 87 4.79 11.51 -1.11
C GLU A 87 5.64 12.20 -2.19
N ASP A 88 5.01 13.05 -3.00
CA ASP A 88 5.58 13.75 -4.16
C ASP A 88 6.24 12.86 -5.24
N ARG A 89 6.11 11.53 -5.13
CA ARG A 89 6.69 10.54 -6.06
C ARG A 89 5.62 9.70 -6.76
N PHE A 90 4.37 9.83 -6.33
CA PHE A 90 3.21 9.14 -6.88
C PHE A 90 2.12 10.17 -7.21
N PRO A 91 1.43 10.08 -8.37
CA PRO A 91 0.45 11.08 -8.74
C PRO A 91 -0.66 11.20 -7.71
N GLU A 92 -1.07 12.43 -7.42
CA GLU A 92 -1.87 12.75 -6.24
C GLU A 92 -3.20 11.98 -6.16
N LYS A 93 -3.84 11.70 -7.31
CA LYS A 93 -5.05 10.87 -7.39
C LYS A 93 -4.81 9.48 -6.77
N TYR A 94 -3.78 8.78 -7.23
CA TYR A 94 -3.50 7.42 -6.80
C TYR A 94 -2.84 7.37 -5.41
N TYR A 95 -2.08 8.39 -5.07
CA TYR A 95 -1.53 8.55 -3.72
C TYR A 95 -2.65 8.65 -2.68
N LYS A 96 -3.65 9.51 -2.90
CA LYS A 96 -4.82 9.62 -2.01
C LYS A 96 -5.61 8.31 -1.94
N HIS A 97 -5.75 7.62 -3.06
CA HIS A 97 -6.41 6.31 -3.12
C HIS A 97 -5.67 5.25 -2.27
N MET A 98 -4.34 5.24 -2.34
CA MET A 98 -3.49 4.37 -1.51
C MET A 98 -3.60 4.72 -0.03
N LEU A 99 -3.58 6.01 0.33
CA LEU A 99 -3.76 6.45 1.71
C LEU A 99 -5.09 5.99 2.29
N LEU A 100 -6.18 6.10 1.52
CA LEU A 100 -7.51 5.64 1.95
C LEU A 100 -7.50 4.14 2.25
N LEU A 101 -6.81 3.32 1.45
CA LEU A 101 -6.62 1.88 1.75
C LEU A 101 -5.89 1.66 3.08
N GLY A 102 -4.84 2.45 3.33
CA GLY A 102 -4.09 2.43 4.59
C GLY A 102 -4.98 2.73 5.80
N GLU A 103 -5.83 3.75 5.70
CA GLU A 103 -6.78 4.12 6.76
C GLU A 103 -7.88 3.07 6.98
N ILE A 104 -8.43 2.50 5.90
CA ILE A 104 -9.35 1.34 5.97
C ILE A 104 -8.70 0.21 6.76
N CYS A 105 -7.44 -0.11 6.46
CA CYS A 105 -6.71 -1.17 7.18
C CYS A 105 -6.51 -0.83 8.66
N LYS A 106 -6.17 0.42 9.00
CA LYS A 106 -6.04 0.86 10.41
C LYS A 106 -7.35 0.72 11.16
N MET A 107 -8.47 1.09 10.54
CA MET A 107 -9.81 0.92 11.16
C MET A 107 -10.14 -0.54 11.42
N CYS A 108 -9.87 -1.43 10.45
CA CYS A 108 -10.07 -2.88 10.59
C CYS A 108 -9.23 -3.52 11.71
N LEU A 109 -8.14 -2.87 12.12
CA LEU A 109 -7.22 -3.37 13.16
C LEU A 109 -7.47 -2.77 14.54
N LYS A 110 -8.44 -1.85 14.69
CA LYS A 110 -8.81 -1.31 16.00
C LYS A 110 -9.24 -2.45 16.93
N PHE A 111 -8.72 -2.44 18.16
CA PHE A 111 -9.08 -3.45 19.17
C PHE A 111 -10.56 -3.37 19.58
N THR A 112 -11.15 -2.18 19.48
CA THR A 112 -12.56 -1.93 19.74
C THR A 112 -13.03 -0.92 18.70
N ILE A 113 -14.20 -1.20 18.13
CA ILE A 113 -14.81 -0.37 17.09
C ILE A 113 -16.26 -0.10 17.46
N THR A 114 -16.73 1.12 17.24
CA THR A 114 -18.12 1.52 17.46
C THR A 114 -18.99 1.24 16.24
N GLU A 115 -20.32 1.26 16.41
CA GLU A 115 -21.26 1.14 15.29
C GLU A 115 -21.09 2.28 14.27
N ASP A 116 -20.84 3.50 14.75
CA ASP A 116 -20.57 4.67 13.89
C ASP A 116 -19.29 4.47 13.06
N GLU A 117 -18.23 3.93 13.66
CA GLU A 117 -16.98 3.63 12.95
C GLU A 117 -17.13 2.47 11.94
N ILE A 118 -18.04 1.52 12.20
CA ILE A 118 -18.39 0.48 11.22
C ILE A 118 -19.11 1.11 10.02
N ASN A 119 -20.07 2.01 10.26
CA ASN A 119 -20.76 2.72 9.18
C ASN A 119 -19.79 3.59 8.37
N GLU A 120 -18.83 4.25 9.03
CA GLU A 120 -17.76 4.98 8.37
C GLU A 120 -16.87 4.05 7.52
N LEU A 121 -16.49 2.88 8.05
CA LEU A 121 -15.69 1.89 7.33
C LEU A 121 -16.37 1.44 6.04
N GLU A 122 -17.68 1.19 6.09
CA GLU A 122 -18.46 0.81 4.92
C GLU A 122 -18.40 1.90 3.84
N GLN A 123 -18.60 3.18 4.22
CA GLN A 123 -18.51 4.30 3.28
C GLN A 123 -17.09 4.45 2.71
N MET A 124 -16.05 4.30 3.52
CA MET A 124 -14.66 4.35 3.06
C MET A 124 -14.36 3.26 2.02
N ILE A 125 -14.84 2.04 2.25
CA ILE A 125 -14.65 0.92 1.30
C ILE A 125 -15.40 1.19 -0.01
N HIS A 126 -16.64 1.68 0.06
CA HIS A 126 -17.40 2.04 -1.14
C HIS A 126 -16.69 3.11 -1.96
N GLU A 127 -16.22 4.17 -1.32
CA GLU A 127 -15.49 5.24 -1.98
C GLU A 127 -14.19 4.73 -2.60
N TRP A 128 -13.45 3.88 -1.88
CA TRP A 128 -12.21 3.29 -2.38
C TRP A 128 -12.42 2.45 -3.64
N VAL A 129 -13.47 1.63 -3.67
CA VAL A 129 -13.81 0.81 -4.85
C VAL A 129 -14.23 1.69 -6.02
N LYS A 130 -15.08 2.69 -5.78
CA LYS A 130 -15.53 3.62 -6.81
C LYS A 130 -14.36 4.36 -7.46
N GLN A 131 -13.44 4.89 -6.65
CA GLN A 131 -12.24 5.58 -7.13
C GLN A 131 -11.29 4.66 -7.92
N TYR A 132 -11.30 3.35 -7.63
CA TYR A 132 -10.50 2.37 -8.37
C TYR A 132 -11.07 2.07 -9.76
N GLU A 133 -12.39 2.19 -9.94
CA GLU A 133 -13.08 1.96 -11.21
C GLU A 133 -13.07 3.17 -12.16
N GLU A 134 -12.69 4.35 -11.66
CA GLU A 134 -12.57 5.63 -12.39
C GLU A 134 -11.19 5.85 -13.03
#